data_AF-A0A429WL14-F1
#
_entry.id   AF-A0A429WL14-F1
#
_cell.length_a   1.000
_cell.length_b   1.000
_cell.length_c   1.000
_cell.angle_alpha   90.00
_cell.angle_beta   90.00
_cell.angle_gamma   90.00
#
_symmetry.space_group_name_H-M   'P 1'
#
loop_
_entity.id
_entity.type
_entity.pdbx_description
1 polymer ?
#
loop_
_entity_poly.entity_id
_entity_poly.type
_entity_poly.pdbx_seq_one_letter_code
_entity_poly.pdbx_strand_id
1 'polypeptide(L)'
;MLRGQCPRSHATSETTVNRLGDQAGQGQWCGQDRHLRGSRLSVLQGAGHPDATARSRAVWCARDRVKAWDEVMRTIAPAAAAADCDNPIGKIVEFAKRHRITGTPTTILADGRRLVGAVPRAELEAQLQQAAKR
;
A
#
# COMPACT_ATOMS: atom_id res chain seq x y z
N MET A 1 -3.87 27.04 37.29
CA MET A 1 -2.60 26.52 36.77
C MET A 1 -2.13 25.39 37.67
N LEU A 2 -2.38 24.12 37.31
CA LEU A 2 -1.82 22.95 37.99
C LEU A 2 -1.34 21.98 36.91
N ARG A 3 -0.02 21.81 36.81
CA ARG A 3 0.64 20.89 35.87
C ARG A 3 0.58 19.47 36.46
N GLY A 4 -0.19 18.57 35.87
CA GLY A 4 -0.16 17.14 36.20
C GLY A 4 1.11 16.48 35.63
N GLN A 5 1.94 15.90 36.48
CA GLN A 5 3.06 15.02 36.09
C GLN A 5 2.57 13.57 35.94
N CYS A 6 3.04 12.87 34.90
CA CYS A 6 2.94 11.41 34.79
C CYS A 6 4.01 10.75 35.68
N PRO A 7 3.69 9.64 36.39
CA PRO A 7 4.65 8.93 37.22
C PRO A 7 5.65 8.13 36.35
N ARG A 8 6.95 8.25 36.65
CA ARG A 8 8.00 7.39 36.10
C ARG A 8 8.02 6.07 36.85
N SER A 9 7.53 4.99 36.23
CA SER A 9 7.77 3.63 36.71
C SER A 9 9.19 3.20 36.31
N HIS A 10 10.04 2.94 37.29
CA HIS A 10 11.28 2.19 37.09
C HIS A 10 10.90 0.71 36.89
N ALA A 11 11.35 0.08 35.80
CA ALA A 11 11.22 -1.37 35.61
C ALA A 11 12.58 -1.96 35.23
N THR A 12 13.15 -2.68 36.20
CA THR A 12 14.32 -3.56 36.09
C THR A 12 13.93 -4.88 35.43
N SER A 13 14.79 -5.33 34.50
CA SER A 13 15.07 -6.70 34.01
C SER A 13 13.98 -7.78 34.00
N GLU A 14 13.74 -8.31 32.78
CA GLU A 14 13.41 -9.70 32.42
C GLU A 14 12.77 -10.60 33.47
N THR A 15 11.48 -10.93 33.30
CA THR A 15 10.90 -12.26 33.58
C THR A 15 9.49 -12.34 32.99
N THR A 16 9.28 -13.35 32.13
CA THR A 16 7.99 -13.96 31.75
C THR A 16 7.15 -13.28 30.67
N VAL A 17 7.48 -13.66 29.43
CA VAL A 17 6.54 -14.03 28.36
C VAL A 17 5.41 -14.91 28.95
N ASN A 18 4.21 -14.34 29.09
CA ASN A 18 2.87 -14.96 29.14
C ASN A 18 1.94 -14.23 30.11
N ARG A 19 1.36 -13.12 29.64
CA ARG A 19 0.06 -12.63 30.07
C ARG A 19 -0.62 -11.92 28.90
N LEU A 20 -1.03 -12.71 27.92
CA LEU A 20 -2.08 -12.33 26.98
C LEU A 20 -3.40 -12.76 27.62
N GLY A 21 -4.11 -11.79 28.18
CA GLY A 21 -5.41 -11.99 28.81
C GLY A 21 -5.73 -10.74 29.61
N ASP A 22 -6.76 -10.02 29.19
CA ASP A 22 -7.26 -8.76 29.73
C ASP A 22 -6.32 -7.55 29.58
N GLN A 23 -6.63 -6.70 28.59
CA GLN A 23 -7.21 -5.37 28.85
C GLN A 23 -7.67 -4.76 27.52
N ALA A 24 -8.88 -5.14 27.12
CA ALA A 24 -9.68 -4.32 26.24
C ALA A 24 -10.29 -3.19 27.09
N GLY A 25 -10.00 -1.94 26.72
CA GLY A 25 -10.77 -0.81 27.19
C GLY A 25 -9.94 0.33 27.75
N GLN A 26 -10.21 1.50 27.17
CA GLN A 26 -10.25 2.80 27.83
C GLN A 26 -8.94 3.61 27.86
N GLY A 27 -8.83 4.54 26.89
CA GLY A 27 -8.41 5.90 27.19
C GLY A 27 -6.94 6.27 27.00
N GLN A 28 -6.74 7.28 26.14
CA GLN A 28 -5.65 8.28 26.21
C GLN A 28 -4.25 7.84 25.72
N TRP A 29 -4.04 8.00 24.41
CA TRP A 29 -2.71 8.15 23.81
C TRP A 29 -2.10 9.50 24.23
N CYS A 30 -1.37 9.53 25.34
CA CYS A 30 -0.54 10.68 25.70
C CYS A 30 0.78 10.65 24.91
N GLY A 31 0.83 11.48 23.86
CA GLY A 31 1.99 12.15 23.26
C GLY A 31 3.36 11.47 23.33
N GLN A 32 3.73 10.78 22.24
CA GLN A 32 5.14 10.61 21.89
C GLN A 32 5.59 11.75 20.98
N ASP A 33 6.49 12.57 21.53
CA ASP A 33 7.09 13.73 20.92
C ASP A 33 7.83 13.38 19.62
N ARG A 34 7.40 14.08 18.57
CA ARG A 34 8.00 14.11 17.24
C ARG A 34 9.35 14.85 17.30
N HIS A 35 10.39 14.14 17.72
CA HIS A 35 11.77 14.62 17.56
C HIS A 35 12.47 13.86 16.42
N LEU A 36 12.18 14.29 15.18
CA LEU A 36 12.99 13.96 14.01
C LEU A 36 13.37 15.27 13.32
N ARG A 37 14.50 15.84 13.73
CA ARG A 37 15.24 16.84 12.95
C ARG A 37 15.87 16.14 11.75
N GLY A 38 15.59 16.66 10.56
CA GLY A 38 16.45 16.50 9.39
C GLY A 38 16.49 15.11 8.77
N SER A 39 15.47 14.77 7.99
CA SER A 39 15.67 13.92 6.82
C SER A 39 14.87 14.53 5.68
N ARG A 40 15.60 14.84 4.60
CA ARG A 40 15.10 15.37 3.33
C ARG A 40 13.71 14.80 3.04
N LEU A 41 12.73 15.67 2.95
CA LEU A 41 11.45 15.37 2.32
C LEU A 41 11.75 14.78 0.94
N SER A 42 11.64 13.46 0.81
CA SER A 42 11.41 12.82 -0.49
C SER A 42 9.96 13.06 -0.88
N VAL A 43 9.57 14.33 -1.02
CA VAL A 43 8.27 14.69 -1.59
C VAL A 43 8.41 14.74 -3.09
N LEU A 44 8.45 13.55 -3.70
CA LEU A 44 8.06 13.28 -5.09
C LEU A 44 7.55 11.82 -5.25
N GLN A 45 6.97 11.23 -4.21
CA GLN A 45 6.18 10.01 -4.34
C GLN A 45 4.74 10.43 -4.69
N GLY A 46 4.45 10.54 -5.99
CA GLY A 46 3.12 10.91 -6.46
C GLY A 46 2.06 9.92 -6.00
N ALA A 47 1.08 10.40 -5.23
CA ALA A 47 -0.27 9.85 -4.98
C ALA A 47 -0.45 8.31 -4.99
N GLY A 48 0.54 7.57 -4.51
CA GLY A 48 0.58 6.12 -4.56
C GLY A 48 1.32 5.57 -3.34
N HIS A 49 0.97 4.35 -2.94
CA HIS A 49 1.62 3.66 -1.82
C HIS A 49 3.15 3.68 -2.00
N PRO A 50 3.95 4.03 -0.96
CA PRO A 50 5.37 4.36 -1.08
C PRO A 50 6.22 3.31 -1.81
N ASP A 51 5.88 2.02 -1.67
CA ASP A 51 6.60 0.91 -2.29
C ASP A 51 5.95 0.33 -3.57
N ALA A 52 4.86 0.91 -4.07
CA ALA A 52 4.09 0.30 -5.16
C ALA A 52 4.94 0.06 -6.42
N THR A 53 5.82 1.01 -6.76
CA THR A 53 6.70 0.89 -7.93
C THR A 53 7.73 -0.23 -7.75
N ALA A 54 8.34 -0.34 -6.57
CA ALA A 54 9.32 -1.38 -6.27
C ALA A 54 8.66 -2.77 -6.28
N ARG A 55 7.49 -2.92 -5.65
CA ARG A 55 6.70 -4.17 -5.67
C ARG A 55 6.33 -4.57 -7.10
N SER A 56 5.85 -3.62 -7.90
CA SER A 56 5.46 -3.88 -9.29
C SER A 56 6.65 -4.33 -10.15
N ARG A 57 7.83 -3.74 -9.97
CA ARG A 57 9.07 -4.17 -10.64
C ARG A 57 9.52 -5.56 -10.18
N ALA A 58 9.49 -5.83 -8.88
CA ALA A 58 9.87 -7.14 -8.34
C ALA A 58 8.98 -8.27 -8.91
N VAL A 59 7.65 -8.06 -8.95
CA VAL A 59 6.70 -8.99 -9.57
C VAL A 59 6.97 -9.15 -11.07
N TRP A 60 7.23 -8.05 -11.78
CA TRP A 60 7.48 -8.08 -13.22
C TRP A 60 8.77 -8.83 -13.59
N CYS A 61 9.81 -8.67 -12.76
CA CYS A 61 11.11 -9.29 -12.96
C CYS A 61 11.21 -10.70 -12.36
N ALA A 62 10.17 -11.19 -11.70
CA ALA A 62 10.15 -12.56 -11.18
C ALA A 62 10.17 -13.59 -12.32
N ARG A 63 10.82 -14.73 -12.07
CA ARG A 63 10.82 -15.88 -12.99
C ARG A 63 9.39 -16.35 -13.32
N ASP A 64 8.53 -16.37 -12.30
CA ASP A 64 7.10 -16.65 -12.42
C ASP A 64 6.32 -15.43 -11.92
N ARG A 65 5.84 -14.62 -12.87
CA ARG A 65 5.13 -13.38 -12.59
C ARG A 65 3.76 -13.62 -11.94
N VAL A 66 3.07 -14.70 -12.32
CA VAL A 66 1.72 -15.00 -11.80
C VAL A 66 1.83 -15.41 -10.34
N LYS A 67 2.76 -16.32 -10.03
CA LYS A 67 3.02 -16.73 -8.65
C LYS A 67 3.49 -15.57 -7.78
N ALA A 68 4.43 -14.75 -8.28
CA ALA A 68 4.93 -13.60 -7.53
C ALA A 68 3.83 -12.57 -7.25
N TRP A 69 2.93 -12.34 -8.20
CA TRP A 69 1.79 -11.45 -8.00
C TRP A 69 0.81 -12.00 -6.97
N ASP A 70 0.42 -13.28 -7.09
CA ASP A 70 -0.52 -13.92 -6.15
C ASP A 70 0.02 -13.90 -4.72
N GLU A 71 1.31 -14.18 -4.53
CA GLU A 71 1.98 -14.12 -3.23
C GLU A 71 1.92 -12.70 -2.64
N VAL A 72 2.28 -11.67 -3.41
CA VAL A 72 2.26 -10.27 -2.96
C VAL A 72 0.84 -9.83 -2.59
N MET A 73 -0.17 -10.24 -3.36
CA MET A 73 -1.56 -9.89 -3.10
C MET A 73 -2.14 -10.58 -1.86
N ARG A 74 -1.69 -11.81 -1.55
CA ARG A 74 -2.16 -12.58 -0.39
C ARG A 74 -1.48 -12.19 0.92
N THR A 75 -0.17 -11.97 0.87
CA THR A 75 0.66 -11.83 2.08
C THR A 75 0.98 -10.38 2.43
N ILE A 76 0.76 -9.44 1.50
CA ILE A 76 1.24 -8.05 1.62
C ILE A 76 2.76 -8.00 1.85
N ALA A 77 3.48 -9.03 1.40
CA ALA A 77 4.92 -9.14 1.62
C ALA A 77 5.66 -7.88 1.16
N PRO A 78 6.71 -7.47 1.90
CA PRO A 78 7.59 -6.40 1.45
C PRO A 78 8.16 -6.74 0.07
N ALA A 79 8.40 -5.71 -0.75
CA ALA A 79 8.99 -5.91 -2.07
C ALA A 79 10.34 -6.62 -1.90
N ALA A 80 10.49 -7.81 -2.50
CA ALA A 80 11.82 -8.35 -2.73
C ALA A 80 12.63 -7.33 -3.55
N ALA A 81 13.94 -7.25 -3.32
CA ALA A 81 14.81 -6.39 -4.13
C ALA A 81 14.57 -6.71 -5.61
N ALA A 82 14.12 -5.73 -6.38
CA ALA A 82 13.86 -5.92 -7.80
C ALA A 82 15.18 -6.27 -8.48
N ALA A 83 15.22 -7.39 -9.21
CA ALA A 83 16.31 -7.64 -10.13
C ALA A 83 16.28 -6.59 -11.25
N ASP A 84 17.45 -6.16 -11.74
CA ASP A 84 17.54 -5.29 -12.90
C ASP A 84 17.11 -6.07 -14.15
N CYS A 85 15.85 -5.90 -14.54
CA CYS A 85 15.27 -6.46 -15.76
C CYS A 85 14.53 -5.38 -16.57
N ASP A 86 14.41 -5.58 -17.88
CA ASP A 86 13.58 -4.71 -18.70
C ASP A 86 12.10 -4.86 -18.30
N ASN A 87 11.48 -3.73 -17.94
CA ASN A 87 10.10 -3.70 -17.43
C ASN A 87 9.37 -2.43 -17.89
N PRO A 88 8.04 -2.52 -18.14
CA PRO A 88 7.25 -1.40 -18.63
C PRO A 88 6.74 -0.49 -17.51
N ILE A 89 7.07 -0.72 -16.23
CA ILE A 89 6.42 -0.04 -15.10
C ILE A 89 6.54 1.48 -15.20
N GLY A 90 7.71 2.00 -15.60
CA GLY A 90 7.89 3.42 -15.85
C GLY A 90 6.99 3.95 -16.96
N LYS A 91 6.87 3.21 -18.07
CA LYS A 91 6.01 3.58 -19.20
C LYS A 91 4.52 3.59 -18.82
N ILE A 92 4.10 2.65 -17.97
CA ILE A 92 2.73 2.57 -17.45
C ILE A 92 2.41 3.75 -16.52
N VAL A 93 3.33 4.12 -15.64
CA VAL A 93 3.17 5.30 -14.77
C VAL A 93 3.06 6.59 -15.60
N GLU A 94 3.91 6.75 -16.61
CA GLU A 94 3.84 7.90 -17.50
C GLU A 94 2.55 7.91 -18.35
N PHE A 95 2.08 6.75 -18.80
CA PHE A 95 0.78 6.60 -19.43
C PHE A 95 -0.35 7.08 -18.50
N ALA A 96 -0.35 6.62 -17.24
CA ALA A 96 -1.35 7.01 -16.26
C ALA A 96 -1.38 8.53 -16.04
N LYS A 97 -0.20 9.17 -15.92
CA LYS A 97 -0.08 10.63 -15.80
C LYS A 97 -0.66 11.35 -17.02
N ARG A 98 -0.26 10.97 -18.24
CA ARG A 98 -0.76 11.59 -19.48
C ARG A 98 -2.27 11.46 -19.64
N HIS A 99 -2.83 10.34 -19.22
CA HIS A 99 -4.26 10.06 -19.33
C HIS A 99 -5.06 10.46 -18.09
N ARG A 100 -4.46 11.17 -17.12
CA ARG A 100 -5.12 11.65 -15.89
C ARG A 100 -5.80 10.53 -15.11
N ILE A 101 -5.14 9.37 -15.02
CA ILE A 101 -5.58 8.27 -14.15
C ILE A 101 -5.14 8.62 -12.73
N THR A 102 -6.08 9.04 -11.88
CA THR A 102 -5.82 9.56 -10.54
C THR A 102 -6.14 8.58 -9.41
N GLY A 103 -6.69 7.40 -9.72
CA GLY A 103 -7.11 6.41 -8.73
C GLY A 103 -6.94 4.97 -9.20
N THR A 104 -6.81 4.06 -8.24
CA THR A 104 -6.67 2.61 -8.47
C THR A 104 -7.73 1.84 -7.66
N PRO A 105 -8.35 0.79 -8.22
CA PRO A 105 -8.20 0.31 -9.60
C PRO A 105 -8.88 1.28 -10.61
N THR A 106 -8.31 1.36 -11.81
CA THR A 106 -8.94 1.96 -13.00
C THR A 106 -8.87 0.96 -14.13
N THR A 107 -10.02 0.60 -14.71
CA THR A 107 -10.12 -0.36 -15.81
C THR A 107 -10.43 0.39 -17.10
N ILE A 108 -9.68 0.13 -18.16
CA ILE A 108 -9.96 0.63 -19.52
C ILE A 108 -10.60 -0.53 -20.29
N LEU A 109 -11.86 -0.38 -20.69
CA LEU A 109 -12.61 -1.40 -21.42
C LEU A 109 -12.23 -1.40 -22.91
N ALA A 110 -12.53 -2.50 -23.61
CA ALA A 110 -12.22 -2.66 -25.04
C ALA A 110 -12.90 -1.60 -25.94
N ASP A 111 -14.01 -1.03 -25.49
CA ASP A 111 -14.72 0.05 -26.17
C ASP A 111 -14.16 1.46 -25.88
N GLY A 112 -13.11 1.56 -25.07
CA GLY A 112 -12.45 2.81 -24.67
C GLY A 112 -13.06 3.49 -23.44
N ARG A 113 -14.19 2.98 -22.90
CA ARG A 113 -14.74 3.50 -21.65
C ARG A 113 -13.83 3.17 -20.47
N ARG A 114 -13.93 3.98 -19.42
CA ARG A 114 -13.11 3.83 -18.20
C ARG A 114 -14.02 3.57 -17.00
N LEU A 115 -13.70 2.55 -16.23
CA LEU A 115 -14.29 2.31 -14.91
C LEU A 115 -13.28 2.78 -13.86
N VAL A 116 -13.64 3.80 -13.09
CA VAL A 116 -12.78 4.39 -12.06
C VAL A 116 -13.24 3.89 -10.70
N GLY A 117 -12.33 3.31 -9.93
CA GLY A 117 -12.65 2.68 -8.66
C GLY A 117 -13.06 1.21 -8.81
N ALA A 118 -13.17 0.53 -7.67
CA ALA A 118 -13.66 -0.84 -7.64
C ALA A 118 -15.18 -0.85 -7.84
N VAL A 119 -15.66 -1.73 -8.73
CA VAL A 119 -17.10 -1.98 -8.95
C VAL A 119 -17.45 -3.42 -8.53
N PRO A 120 -18.71 -3.70 -8.15
CA PRO A 120 -19.15 -5.05 -7.85
C PRO A 120 -18.95 -6.01 -9.03
N ARG A 121 -18.74 -7.29 -8.73
CA ARG A 121 -18.50 -8.34 -9.73
C ARG A 121 -19.55 -8.36 -10.85
N ALA A 122 -20.84 -8.34 -10.49
CA ALA A 122 -21.94 -8.41 -11.46
C ALA A 122 -21.93 -7.22 -12.42
N GLU A 123 -21.60 -6.02 -11.92
CA GLU A 123 -21.47 -4.83 -12.76
C GLU A 123 -20.25 -4.94 -13.68
N LEU A 124 -19.09 -5.37 -13.15
CA LEU A 124 -17.90 -5.57 -13.96
C LEU A 124 -18.16 -6.56 -15.12
N GLU A 125 -18.80 -7.70 -14.83
CA GLU A 125 -19.17 -8.70 -15.83
C GLU A 125 -20.09 -8.12 -16.92
N ALA A 126 -21.10 -7.34 -16.53
CA ALA A 126 -21.98 -6.67 -17.47
C ALA A 126 -21.23 -5.65 -18.36
N GLN A 127 -20.34 -4.85 -17.77
CA GLN A 127 -19.54 -3.86 -18.52
C GLN A 127 -18.57 -4.53 -19.50
N LEU A 128 -17.93 -5.64 -19.10
CA LEU A 128 -17.03 -6.42 -19.96
C LEU A 128 -17.79 -7.04 -21.14
N GLN A 129 -18.97 -7.63 -20.90
CA GLN A 129 -19.81 -8.19 -21.97
C GLN A 129 -20.29 -7.12 -22.95
N GLN A 130 -20.63 -5.92 -22.47
CA GLN A 130 -21.02 -4.80 -23.34
C GLN A 130 -19.85 -4.34 -24.21
N ALA A 131 -18.66 -4.19 -23.62
CA ALA A 131 -17.47 -3.76 -24.34
C ALA A 131 -17.01 -4.77 -25.41
N ALA A 132 -17.29 -6.06 -25.23
CA ALA A 132 -16.95 -7.12 -26.16
C ALA A 132 -17.85 -7.19 -27.41
N LYS A 133 -18.97 -6.46 -27.45
CA LYS A 133 -19.91 -6.44 -28.59
C LYS A 133 -19.50 -5.50 -29.72
N ARG A 134 -18.28 -4.98 -29.68
CA ARG A 134 -17.75 -4.04 -30.67
C ARG A 134 -17.00 -4.73 -31.79
#